data_AF-A0A354Q4S6-F1
#
_entry.id   AF-A0A354Q4S6-F1
#
_cell.length_a   1.000
_cell.length_b   1.000
_cell.length_c   1.000
_cell.angle_alpha   90.00
_cell.angle_beta   90.00
_cell.angle_gamma   90.00
#
_symmetry.space_group_name_H-M   'P 1'
#
loop_
_entity.id
_entity.type
_entity.pdbx_description
1 polymer ?
#
loop_
_entity_poly.entity_id
_entity_poly.type
_entity_poly.pdbx_seq_one_letter_code
_entity_poly.pdbx_strand_id
1 'polypeptide(L)'
;MSKIKGTIAILTGGGDVPGLNPAIRAATIRANRNGYRVVGLRNGWEGIMKIDRTKSLENQQYCQILTEQNVQKIARTGGTFLHTSRTKPSKVAKEKVPES
;
A
#
# COMPACT_ATOMS: atom_id res chain seq x y z
N MET A 1 -4.05 1.77 24.99
CA MET A 1 -3.77 1.43 23.58
C MET A 1 -2.35 0.90 23.48
N SER A 2 -2.12 -0.28 22.89
CA SER A 2 -0.76 -0.78 22.69
C SER A 2 0.01 0.16 21.75
N LYS A 3 1.24 0.50 22.11
CA LYS A 3 2.09 1.40 21.32
C LYS A 3 2.43 0.70 20.00
N ILE A 4 2.10 1.35 18.88
CA ILE A 4 2.44 0.85 17.54
C ILE A 4 3.96 0.91 17.39
N LYS A 5 4.58 -0.23 17.05
CA LYS A 5 6.04 -0.34 16.92
C LYS A 5 6.60 0.41 15.71
N GLY A 6 5.78 0.57 14.68
CA GLY A 6 6.11 1.26 13.44
C GLY A 6 5.05 1.08 12.38
N THR A 7 5.27 1.69 11.22
CA THR A 7 4.37 1.60 10.05
C THR A 7 5.10 0.94 8.88
N ILE A 8 4.46 -0.06 8.26
CA ILE A 8 4.95 -0.75 7.07
C ILE A 8 4.03 -0.38 5.91
N ALA A 9 4.60 0.14 4.82
CA ALA A 9 3.86 0.41 3.59
C ALA A 9 4.07 -0.72 2.57
N ILE A 10 2.99 -1.17 1.92
CA ILE A 10 3.00 -2.20 0.87
C ILE A 10 2.56 -1.55 -0.44
N LEU A 11 3.41 -1.64 -1.44
CA LEU A 11 3.14 -1.23 -2.82
C LEU A 11 3.24 -2.44 -3.74
N THR A 12 2.34 -2.54 -4.71
CA THR A 12 2.45 -3.49 -5.81
C THR A 12 2.76 -2.73 -7.10
N GLY A 13 3.88 -3.06 -7.74
CA GLY A 13 4.24 -2.54 -9.07
C GLY A 13 4.15 -3.64 -10.13
N GLY A 14 3.85 -3.27 -11.37
CA GLY A 14 3.87 -4.21 -12.51
C GLY A 14 2.49 -4.67 -12.96
N GLY A 15 2.37 -5.87 -13.53
CA GLY A 15 1.09 -6.47 -13.91
C GLY A 15 0.46 -7.25 -12.75
N ASP A 16 -0.87 -7.30 -12.69
CA ASP A 16 -1.59 -8.10 -11.69
C ASP A 16 -1.36 -9.59 -11.95
N VAL A 17 -0.88 -10.31 -10.92
CA VAL A 17 -0.70 -11.77 -10.95
C VAL A 17 -1.50 -12.42 -9.82
N PRO A 18 -2.02 -13.65 -10.00
CA PRO A 18 -2.94 -14.28 -9.05
C PRO A 18 -2.39 -14.55 -7.64
N GLY A 19 -1.10 -14.28 -7.36
CA GLY A 19 -0.47 -14.47 -6.05
C GLY A 19 -0.34 -13.22 -5.16
N LEU A 20 -0.62 -12.02 -5.67
CA LEU A 20 -0.34 -10.79 -4.92
C LEU A 20 -1.26 -10.59 -3.71
N ASN A 21 -2.57 -10.82 -3.87
CA ASN A 21 -3.53 -10.65 -2.78
C ASN A 21 -3.25 -11.60 -1.59
N PRO A 22 -2.98 -12.91 -1.79
CA PRO A 22 -2.54 -13.79 -0.71
C PRO A 22 -1.27 -13.31 0.00
N ALA A 23 -0.28 -12.78 -0.74
CA ALA A 23 0.95 -12.27 -0.17
C ALA A 23 0.72 -11.01 0.69
N ILE A 24 -0.05 -10.04 0.18
CA ILE A 24 -0.44 -8.82 0.91
C ILE A 24 -1.18 -9.21 2.21
N ARG A 25 -2.10 -10.19 2.12
CA ARG A 25 -2.82 -10.70 3.29
C ARG A 25 -1.89 -11.30 4.32
N ALA A 26 -0.99 -12.21 3.90
CA ALA A 26 -0.08 -12.88 4.83
C ALA A 26 0.86 -11.88 5.53
N ALA A 27 1.43 -10.94 4.76
CA ALA A 27 2.28 -9.87 5.30
C ALA A 27 1.52 -8.97 6.29
N THR A 28 0.30 -8.56 5.94
CA THR A 28 -0.54 -7.71 6.79
C THR A 28 -0.86 -8.38 8.12
N ILE A 29 -1.34 -9.63 8.08
CA ILE A 29 -1.71 -10.38 9.29
C ILE A 29 -0.49 -10.53 10.20
N ARG A 30 0.66 -10.93 9.65
CA ARG A 30 1.89 -11.08 10.43
C ARG A 30 2.32 -9.76 11.06
N ALA A 31 2.32 -8.66 10.30
CA ALA A 31 2.74 -7.36 10.79
C ALA A 31 1.80 -6.80 11.88
N ASN A 32 0.48 -6.86 11.67
CA ASN A 32 -0.51 -6.42 12.67
C ASN A 32 -0.35 -7.19 13.98
N ARG A 33 -0.20 -8.52 13.93
CA ARG A 33 0.02 -9.36 15.12
C ARG A 33 1.33 -9.05 15.85
N ASN A 34 2.34 -8.53 15.16
CA ASN A 34 3.59 -8.10 15.77
C ASN A 34 3.57 -6.65 16.30
N GLY A 35 2.43 -5.95 16.20
CA GLY A 35 2.24 -4.58 16.68
C GLY A 35 2.61 -3.49 15.67
N TYR A 36 2.69 -3.83 14.38
CA TYR A 36 2.91 -2.85 13.30
C TYR A 36 1.60 -2.43 12.66
N ARG A 37 1.53 -1.16 12.27
CA ARG A 37 0.49 -0.65 11.37
C ARG A 37 0.90 -0.96 9.93
N VAL A 38 -0.05 -1.39 9.11
CA VAL A 38 0.21 -1.68 7.69
C VAL A 38 -0.61 -0.73 6.83
N VAL A 39 0.02 -0.18 5.80
CA VAL A 39 -0.61 0.74 4.85
C VAL A 39 -0.39 0.18 3.44
N GLY A 40 -1.47 -0.08 2.72
CA GLY A 40 -1.43 -0.38 1.30
C GLY A 40 -1.42 0.91 0.48
N LEU A 41 -0.50 0.99 -0.47
CA LEU A 41 -0.36 2.12 -1.38
C LEU A 41 -1.05 1.80 -2.70
N ARG A 42 -2.05 2.61 -3.05
CA ARG A 42 -2.87 2.40 -4.24
C ARG A 42 -2.19 2.91 -5.50
N ASN A 43 -2.50 2.33 -6.64
CA ASN A 43 -1.99 2.73 -7.96
C ASN A 43 -0.46 2.70 -8.07
N GLY A 44 0.18 1.77 -7.36
CA GLY A 44 1.63 1.60 -7.39
C GLY A 44 2.40 2.91 -7.19
N TRP A 45 3.42 3.13 -8.03
CA TRP A 45 4.31 4.28 -7.91
C TRP A 45 3.62 5.62 -8.18
N GLU A 46 2.58 5.62 -9.01
CA GLU A 46 1.82 6.83 -9.30
C GLU A 46 1.11 7.37 -8.05
N GLY A 47 0.55 6.48 -7.22
CA GLY A 47 -0.13 6.88 -5.99
C GLY A 47 0.83 7.47 -4.96
N ILE A 48 2.07 6.97 -4.88
CA ILE A 48 3.10 7.52 -3.98
C ILE A 48 3.41 8.98 -4.34
N MET A 49 3.55 9.30 -5.63
CA MET A 49 3.87 10.66 -6.07
C MET A 49 2.76 11.66 -5.75
N LYS A 50 1.54 11.17 -5.53
CA LYS A 50 0.36 11.99 -5.19
C LYS A 50 0.08 12.04 -3.69
N ILE A 51 0.99 11.53 -2.85
CA ILE A 51 0.86 11.62 -1.39
C ILE A 51 1.11 13.06 -0.95
N ASP A 52 0.10 13.64 -0.30
CA ASP A 52 0.18 14.94 0.33
C ASP A 52 0.69 14.80 1.77
N ARG A 53 1.98 15.11 2.01
CA ARG A 53 2.61 14.93 3.33
C ARG A 53 1.98 15.78 4.44
N THR A 54 1.15 16.76 4.10
CA THR A 54 0.43 17.60 5.09
C THR A 54 -0.81 16.90 5.67
N LYS A 55 -1.30 15.84 5.02
CA LYS A 55 -2.50 15.10 5.43
C LYS A 55 -2.16 13.88 6.27
N SER A 56 -3.03 13.57 7.22
CA SER A 56 -2.97 12.31 7.96
C SER A 56 -3.25 11.12 7.03
N LEU A 57 -2.76 9.94 7.40
CA LEU A 57 -2.92 8.71 6.62
C LEU A 57 -4.39 8.35 6.31
N GLU A 58 -5.30 8.69 7.22
CA GLU A 58 -6.74 8.42 7.04
C GLU A 58 -7.40 9.35 6.02
N ASN A 59 -6.83 10.53 5.80
CA ASN A 59 -7.30 11.53 4.84
C ASN A 59 -6.58 11.43 3.49
N GLN A 60 -5.80 10.36 3.28
CA GLN A 60 -4.96 10.21 2.13
C GLN A 60 -5.59 9.29 1.07
N GLN A 61 -5.89 9.85 -0.10
CA GLN A 61 -6.65 9.18 -1.16
C GLN A 61 -5.98 7.90 -1.69
N TYR A 62 -4.64 7.86 -1.69
CA TYR A 62 -3.84 6.76 -2.22
C TYR A 62 -3.28 5.84 -1.13
N CYS A 63 -3.62 6.06 0.13
CA CYS A 63 -3.23 5.19 1.23
C CYS A 63 -4.46 4.48 1.79
N GLN A 64 -4.30 3.20 2.11
CA GLN A 64 -5.32 2.45 2.81
C GLN A 64 -4.73 1.69 3.97
N ILE A 65 -5.28 1.87 5.16
CA ILE A 65 -4.89 1.06 6.32
C ILE A 65 -5.32 -0.38 6.08
N LEU A 66 -4.38 -1.31 6.17
CA LEU A 66 -4.63 -2.74 6.06
C LEU A 66 -4.73 -3.33 7.47
N THR A 67 -5.85 -4.00 7.72
CA THR A 67 -6.16 -4.70 8.97
C THR A 67 -6.44 -6.15 8.66
N GLU A 68 -6.20 -7.04 9.63
CA GLU A 68 -6.51 -8.47 9.50
C GLU A 68 -7.94 -8.73 8.97
N GLN A 69 -8.92 -7.93 9.41
CA GLN A 69 -10.32 -8.00 8.97
C GLN A 69 -10.51 -7.60 7.50
N ASN A 70 -9.85 -6.53 7.03
CA ASN A 70 -10.07 -6.04 5.68
C ASN A 70 -9.32 -6.87 4.62
N VAL A 71 -8.13 -7.39 4.94
CA VAL A 71 -7.38 -8.26 4.01
C VAL A 71 -8.00 -9.65 3.84
N GLN A 72 -8.83 -10.08 4.78
CA GLN A 72 -9.58 -11.34 4.66
C GLN A 72 -10.62 -11.30 3.55
N LYS A 73 -11.19 -10.13 3.25
CA LYS A 73 -12.11 -9.92 2.12
C LYS A 73 -11.37 -9.84 0.78
N ILE A 74 -10.17 -9.26 0.79
CA ILE A 74 -9.32 -9.03 -0.40
C ILE A 74 -8.77 -10.33 -0.99
N ALA A 75 -8.46 -11.32 -0.16
CA ALA A 75 -7.89 -12.60 -0.64
C ALA A 75 -8.83 -13.43 -1.52
N ARG A 76 -10.14 -13.11 -1.55
CA ARG A 76 -11.15 -13.79 -2.36
C ARG A 76 -11.53 -13.06 -3.65
N THR A 77 -10.96 -11.88 -3.88
CA THR A 77 -11.23 -11.04 -5.06
C THR A 77 -10.09 -11.16 -6.07
N GLY A 78 -10.40 -11.30 -7.36
CA GLY A 78 -9.41 -11.28 -8.45
C GLY A 78 -8.87 -9.87 -8.74
N GLY A 79 -7.65 -9.77 -9.27
CA GLY A 79 -6.91 -8.49 -9.46
C GLY A 79 -6.21 -8.02 -8.17
N THR A 80 -5.44 -6.93 -8.18
CA THR A 80 -4.90 -6.36 -6.92
C THR A 80 -5.86 -5.32 -6.35
N PHE A 81 -6.25 -5.46 -5.08
CA PHE A 81 -7.16 -4.51 -4.41
C PHE A 81 -6.57 -3.10 -4.26
N LEU A 82 -5.24 -2.99 -4.21
CA LEU A 82 -4.55 -1.70 -4.24
C LEU A 82 -4.50 -1.07 -5.64
N HIS A 83 -4.88 -1.80 -6.69
CA HIS A 83 -4.60 -1.49 -8.09
C HIS A 83 -3.09 -1.33 -8.37
N THR A 84 -2.64 -1.89 -9.49
CA THR A 84 -1.25 -1.75 -9.92
C THR A 84 -1.09 -0.59 -10.90
N SER A 85 0.09 0.03 -10.92
CA SER A 85 0.51 0.95 -11.98
C SER A 85 1.78 0.40 -12.64
N ARG A 86 1.86 0.53 -13.96
CA ARG A 86 3.06 0.17 -14.75
C ARG A 86 4.15 1.26 -14.70
N THR A 87 3.94 2.30 -13.89
CA THR A 87 4.90 3.39 -13.71
C THR A 87 6.23 2.86 -13.18
N LYS A 88 7.32 3.12 -13.91
CA LYS A 88 8.70 2.79 -13.50
C LYS A 88 9.31 3.98 -12.75
N PRO A 89 9.74 3.83 -11.49
CA PRO A 89 10.35 4.92 -10.70
C PRO A 89 11.56 5.55 -11.39
N SER A 90 12.37 4.70 -12.02
CA SER A 90 13.58 5.10 -12.74
C SER A 90 13.34 5.86 -14.05
N LYS A 91 12.07 5.97 -14.50
CA LYS A 91 11.68 6.72 -15.70
C LYS A 91 10.73 7.88 -15.39
N VAL A 92 10.53 8.21 -14.11
CA VAL A 92 9.77 9.39 -13.72
C VAL A 92 10.60 10.62 -14.06
N ALA A 93 10.05 11.52 -14.88
CA ALA A 93 10.69 12.80 -15.19
C ALA A 93 10.95 13.57 -13.89
N LYS A 94 12.11 14.23 -13.77
CA LYS A 94 12.50 14.94 -12.54
C LYS A 94 11.44 15.94 -12.09
N GLU A 95 10.73 16.55 -13.02
CA GLU A 95 9.63 17.50 -12.73
C GLU A 95 8.44 16.88 -11.97
N LYS A 96 8.31 15.55 -11.94
CA LYS A 96 7.22 14.83 -11.26
C LYS A 96 7.64 14.20 -9.93
N VAL A 97 8.91 14.36 -9.54
CA VAL A 97 9.40 13.91 -8.24
C VAL A 97 9.01 14.97 -7.21
N PRO A 98 8.26 14.62 -6.15
CA PRO A 98 7.93 15.58 -5.09
C PRO A 98 9.20 16.16 -4.48
N GLU A 99 9.23 17.48 -4.28
CA GLU A 99 10.35 18.11 -3.58
C GLU A 99 10.49 17.51 -2.17
N SER A 100 11.76 17.33 -1.78
CA SER A 100 12.17 16.67 -0.54
C SER A 100 11.72 17.43 0.69
#